data_AF-A0A1Y4V4L6-F1
#
_entry.id   AF-A0A1Y4V4L6-F1
#
_cell.length_a   1.000
_cell.length_b   1.000
_cell.length_c   1.000
_cell.angle_alpha   90.00
_cell.angle_beta   90.00
_cell.angle_gamma   90.00
#
_symmetry.space_group_name_H-M   'P 1'
#
loop_
_entity.id
_entity.type
_entity.pdbx_description
1 polymer ?
#
loop_
_entity_poly.entity_id
_entity_poly.type
_entity_poly.pdbx_seq_one_letter_code
_entity_poly.pdbx_strand_id
1 'polypeptide(L)'
;MKKKRYVIPLSAALFLGILLPAGADAAAPASSAVMADKARSCYSAFLNRKLIAASYNRYGYDMADINGDQVPEFLFTQMIGGKSYLYTYNASANKVKKLKVAALGKSAPLMYYSTRKHQVCFVQADTGGYSYTVWQYKGKKLKKKYKIKYFNGKFKKRGYTYNGKSISLKKGQKKIRKITTSFQGLRYTNQ
;
A
#
# COMPACT_ATOMS: atom_id res chain seq x y z
N MET A 1 62.31 -7.94 -18.90
CA MET A 1 62.34 -7.03 -17.72
C MET A 1 62.86 -5.67 -18.15
N LYS A 2 62.00 -4.63 -18.16
CA LYS A 2 62.41 -3.23 -18.40
C LYS A 2 61.72 -2.35 -17.36
N LYS A 3 62.51 -1.72 -16.48
CA LYS A 3 62.07 -0.70 -15.51
C LYS A 3 62.11 0.68 -16.18
N LYS A 4 61.05 1.47 -16.05
CA LYS A 4 61.06 2.95 -16.16
C LYS A 4 59.96 3.46 -15.21
N ARG A 5 60.29 3.87 -13.98
CA ARG A 5 60.64 5.24 -13.52
C ARG A 5 59.59 6.28 -13.87
N TYR A 6 58.86 6.70 -12.84
CA TYR A 6 57.94 7.83 -12.78
C TYR A 6 58.69 9.16 -12.95
N VAL A 7 58.07 10.11 -13.66
CA VAL A 7 58.36 11.54 -13.56
C VAL A 7 57.02 12.26 -13.60
N ILE A 8 56.73 13.01 -12.54
CA ILE A 8 55.66 14.01 -12.47
C ILE A 8 56.31 15.34 -12.83
N PRO A 9 55.71 16.16 -13.69
CA PRO A 9 55.89 17.60 -13.63
C PRO A 9 54.60 18.28 -13.17
N LEU A 10 54.75 19.02 -12.08
CA LEU A 10 53.87 20.07 -11.60
C LEU A 10 53.89 21.20 -12.65
N SER A 11 52.73 21.63 -13.16
CA SER A 11 52.61 22.95 -13.79
C SER A 11 51.22 23.52 -13.59
N ALA A 12 51.25 24.74 -13.06
CA ALA A 12 50.11 25.56 -12.70
C ALA A 12 49.46 26.19 -13.94
N ALA A 13 48.13 26.27 -13.92
CA ALA A 13 47.39 27.31 -14.62
C ALA A 13 46.12 27.60 -13.82
N LEU A 14 46.23 28.64 -12.99
CA LEU A 14 45.12 29.45 -12.50
C LEU A 14 44.40 30.05 -13.73
N PHE A 15 43.07 29.97 -13.83
CA PHE A 15 42.23 31.17 -13.98
C PHE A 15 40.73 30.85 -14.12
N LEU A 16 39.99 31.79 -13.52
CA LEU A 16 38.67 32.29 -13.89
C LEU A 16 37.44 31.53 -13.37
N GLY A 17 36.89 32.12 -12.31
CA GLY A 17 35.56 31.82 -11.83
C GLY A 17 34.50 32.13 -12.87
N ILE A 18 33.49 31.26 -12.88
CA ILE A 18 32.17 31.58 -13.39
C ILE A 18 31.29 31.71 -12.16
N LEU A 19 31.03 32.96 -11.77
CA LEU A 19 29.81 33.31 -11.07
C LEU A 19 28.65 33.02 -12.02
N LEU A 20 27.65 32.26 -11.57
CA LEU A 20 26.26 32.27 -12.05
C LEU A 20 25.42 31.28 -11.21
N PRO A 21 24.10 31.48 -11.10
CA PRO A 21 23.42 32.36 -10.17
C PRO A 21 22.84 31.60 -8.96
N ALA A 22 22.45 32.35 -7.93
CA ALA A 22 21.51 31.88 -6.92
C ALA A 22 20.22 31.41 -7.60
N GLY A 23 20.05 30.10 -7.73
CA GLY A 23 18.92 29.47 -8.38
C GLY A 23 18.53 28.23 -7.62
N ALA A 24 17.57 28.40 -6.70
CA ALA A 24 16.86 27.38 -5.95
C ALA A 24 17.73 26.22 -5.41
N ASP A 25 17.96 26.20 -4.10
CA ASP A 25 18.21 24.97 -3.36
C ASP A 25 17.14 23.93 -3.74
N ALA A 26 17.45 23.10 -4.74
CA ALA A 26 16.78 21.84 -4.93
C ALA A 26 17.25 20.98 -3.76
N ALA A 27 16.57 21.14 -2.62
CA ALA A 27 16.81 20.38 -1.42
C ALA A 27 17.03 18.91 -1.82
N ALA A 28 18.19 18.36 -1.46
CA ALA A 28 18.51 16.97 -1.74
C ALA A 28 17.29 16.12 -1.35
N PRO A 29 16.86 15.17 -2.21
CA PRO A 29 15.66 14.40 -1.94
C PRO A 29 15.82 13.75 -0.57
N ALA A 30 14.90 14.08 0.35
CA ALA A 30 14.93 13.55 1.69
C ALA A 30 15.08 12.03 1.63
N SER A 31 15.97 11.48 2.46
CA SER A 31 16.18 10.03 2.48
C SER A 31 14.85 9.31 2.71
N SER A 32 14.71 8.12 2.13
CA SER A 32 13.52 7.29 2.27
C SER A 32 13.13 7.06 3.75
N ALA A 33 14.12 7.00 4.66
CA ALA A 33 13.89 6.92 6.09
C ALA A 33 13.14 8.15 6.64
N VAL A 34 13.61 9.37 6.33
CA VAL A 34 12.95 10.63 6.72
C VAL A 34 11.53 10.68 6.14
N MET A 35 11.37 10.23 4.90
CA MET A 35 10.07 10.16 4.24
C MET A 35 9.13 9.16 4.91
N ALA A 36 9.65 8.02 5.34
CA ALA A 36 8.87 7.01 6.06
C ALA A 36 8.38 7.55 7.41
N ASP A 37 9.21 8.29 8.15
CA ASP A 37 8.83 8.86 9.44
C ASP A 37 7.80 9.98 9.31
N LYS A 38 7.94 10.82 8.28
CA LYS A 38 6.91 11.81 7.93
C LYS A 38 5.60 11.14 7.55
N ALA A 39 5.65 10.06 6.76
CA ALA A 39 4.47 9.30 6.37
C ALA A 39 3.74 8.72 7.59
N ARG A 40 4.46 8.01 8.46
CA ARG A 40 3.92 7.45 9.72
C ARG A 40 3.29 8.54 10.58
N SER A 41 3.98 9.66 10.78
CA SER A 41 3.47 10.78 11.57
C SER A 41 2.17 11.34 10.99
N CYS A 42 2.12 11.55 9.67
CA CYS A 42 0.93 12.00 8.97
C CYS A 42 -0.24 11.02 9.09
N TYR A 43 0.01 9.71 8.98
CA TYR A 43 -1.02 8.69 9.13
C TYR A 43 -1.54 8.61 10.57
N SER A 44 -0.67 8.66 11.58
CA SER A 44 -1.07 8.67 13.00
C SER A 44 -1.93 9.89 13.33
N ALA A 45 -1.53 11.09 12.89
CA ALA A 45 -2.33 12.30 13.08
C ALA A 45 -3.67 12.24 12.31
N PHE A 46 -3.68 11.64 11.11
CA PHE A 46 -4.90 11.41 10.35
C PHE A 46 -5.84 10.41 11.05
N LEU A 47 -5.31 9.30 11.56
CA LEU A 47 -6.06 8.30 12.31
C LEU A 47 -6.66 8.93 13.57
N ASN A 48 -5.87 9.60 14.40
CA ASN A 48 -6.36 10.25 15.63
C ASN A 48 -7.51 11.22 15.36
N ARG A 49 -7.39 12.09 14.35
CA ARG A 49 -8.49 12.98 13.95
C ARG A 49 -9.74 12.22 13.53
N LYS A 50 -9.60 11.11 12.79
CA LYS A 50 -10.72 10.26 12.40
C LYS A 50 -11.38 9.57 13.58
N LEU A 51 -10.60 9.11 14.57
CA LEU A 51 -11.12 8.48 15.78
C LEU A 51 -11.90 9.47 16.64
N ILE A 52 -11.34 10.66 16.86
CA ILE A 52 -11.97 11.74 17.63
C ILE A 52 -13.28 12.19 16.97
N ALA A 53 -13.28 12.37 15.65
CA ALA A 53 -14.42 12.96 14.94
C ALA A 53 -15.66 12.04 14.83
N ALA A 54 -15.54 10.75 15.13
CA ALA A 54 -16.57 9.79 14.73
C ALA A 54 -16.88 8.70 15.76
N SER A 55 -16.34 8.80 16.98
CA SER A 55 -16.51 7.78 18.03
C SER A 55 -16.37 6.36 17.45
N TYR A 56 -15.31 6.14 16.65
CA TYR A 56 -15.16 4.88 15.93
C TYR A 56 -14.68 3.78 16.88
N ASN A 57 -15.63 3.00 17.41
CA ASN A 57 -15.33 1.96 18.40
C ASN A 57 -14.76 0.68 17.78
N ARG A 58 -14.82 0.53 16.44
CA ARG A 58 -14.35 -0.68 15.73
C ARG A 58 -13.76 -0.34 14.36
N TYR A 59 -12.43 -0.42 14.28
CA TYR A 59 -11.68 -0.25 13.04
C TYR A 59 -10.50 -1.23 12.99
N GLY A 60 -9.98 -1.41 11.79
CA GLY A 60 -8.72 -2.12 11.56
C GLY A 60 -7.76 -1.21 10.82
N TYR A 61 -6.47 -1.29 11.13
CA TYR A 61 -5.47 -0.53 10.41
C TYR A 61 -4.11 -1.23 10.38
N ASP A 62 -3.28 -0.81 9.42
CA ASP A 62 -1.87 -1.11 9.44
C ASP A 62 -1.07 -0.08 8.62
N MET A 63 0.24 -0.06 8.82
CA MET A 63 1.18 0.72 8.01
C MET A 63 2.27 -0.21 7.50
N ALA A 64 2.41 -0.32 6.18
CA ALA A 64 3.36 -1.25 5.58
C ALA A 64 3.86 -0.72 4.23
N ASP A 65 5.15 -0.91 3.96
CA ASP A 65 5.74 -0.69 2.63
C ASP A 65 5.32 -1.84 1.70
N ILE A 66 4.17 -1.67 1.05
CA ILE A 66 3.63 -2.70 0.14
C ILE A 66 4.30 -2.58 -1.22
N ASN A 67 4.64 -1.36 -1.67
CA ASN A 67 5.17 -1.16 -3.01
C ASN A 67 6.71 -1.36 -3.12
N GLY A 68 7.43 -1.43 -1.99
CA GLY A 68 8.88 -1.64 -1.91
C GLY A 68 9.72 -0.37 -2.04
N ASP A 69 9.14 0.83 -1.90
CA ASP A 69 9.83 2.12 -2.04
C ASP A 69 10.34 2.70 -0.70
N GLN A 70 10.29 1.89 0.37
CA GLN A 70 10.69 2.21 1.73
C GLN A 70 9.82 3.27 2.44
N VAL A 71 8.76 3.77 1.79
CA VAL A 71 7.76 4.64 2.40
C VAL A 71 6.46 3.86 2.59
N PRO A 72 5.96 3.68 3.83
CA PRO A 72 4.81 2.84 4.05
C PRO A 72 3.54 3.44 3.44
N GLU A 73 2.66 2.55 2.98
CA GLU A 73 1.25 2.85 2.80
C GLU A 73 0.46 2.64 4.08
N PHE A 74 -0.68 3.32 4.16
CA PHE A 74 -1.61 3.20 5.27
C PHE A 74 -2.88 2.49 4.84
N LEU A 75 -3.16 1.35 5.49
CA LEU A 75 -4.36 0.57 5.32
C LEU A 75 -5.31 0.92 6.46
N PHE A 76 -6.55 1.23 6.12
CA PHE A 76 -7.54 1.61 7.12
C PHE A 76 -8.91 1.11 6.73
N THR A 77 -9.64 0.58 7.70
CA THR A 77 -10.97 0.05 7.47
C THR A 77 -11.85 0.35 8.66
N GLN A 78 -13.03 0.91 8.37
CA GLN A 78 -13.99 1.36 9.37
C GLN A 78 -15.26 0.54 9.25
N MET A 79 -15.77 0.05 10.38
CA MET A 79 -17.02 -0.70 10.40
C MET A 79 -18.21 0.23 10.13
N ILE A 80 -18.25 1.39 10.80
CA ILE A 80 -19.27 2.41 10.59
C ILE A 80 -19.03 3.11 9.25
N GLY A 81 -20.04 3.13 8.39
CA GLY A 81 -19.92 3.58 7.00
C GLY A 81 -19.29 2.57 6.04
N GLY A 82 -18.88 1.40 6.54
CA GLY A 82 -18.64 0.18 5.75
C GLY A 82 -17.62 0.35 4.62
N LYS A 83 -16.45 0.95 4.88
CA LYS A 83 -15.43 1.19 3.84
C LYS A 83 -14.03 0.79 4.29
N SER A 84 -13.28 0.28 3.33
CA SER A 84 -11.86 -0.03 3.41
C SER A 84 -11.09 0.89 2.49
N TYR A 85 -9.94 1.35 2.94
CA TYR A 85 -9.12 2.37 2.30
C TYR A 85 -7.66 1.95 2.27
N LEU A 86 -7.01 2.35 1.18
CA LEU A 86 -5.56 2.36 1.07
C LEU A 86 -5.14 3.79 0.77
N TYR A 87 -4.21 4.30 1.57
CA TYR A 87 -3.63 5.62 1.45
C TYR A 87 -2.13 5.50 1.18
N THR A 88 -1.60 6.54 0.53
CA THR A 88 -0.18 6.77 0.31
C THR A 88 0.18 8.16 0.83
N TYR A 89 1.47 8.41 1.04
CA TYR A 89 1.96 9.69 1.52
C TYR A 89 2.31 10.59 0.34
N ASN A 90 1.77 11.81 0.33
CA ASN A 90 2.17 12.83 -0.62
C ASN A 90 3.26 13.70 -0.03
N ALA A 91 4.49 13.43 -0.45
CA ALA A 91 5.71 14.14 -0.06
C ALA A 91 5.62 15.66 -0.23
N SER A 92 5.22 16.12 -1.41
CA SER A 92 5.24 17.55 -1.75
C SER A 92 4.22 18.35 -0.96
N ALA A 93 3.10 17.73 -0.60
CA ALA A 93 2.05 18.38 0.17
C ALA A 93 2.12 18.08 1.68
N ASN A 94 3.06 17.24 2.11
CA ASN A 94 3.15 16.68 3.47
C ASN A 94 1.79 16.18 4.00
N LYS A 95 1.06 15.40 3.18
CA LYS A 95 -0.34 15.02 3.46
C LYS A 95 -0.63 13.58 3.07
N VAL A 96 -1.63 13.00 3.71
CA VAL A 96 -2.21 11.69 3.37
C VAL A 96 -3.01 11.81 2.06
N LYS A 97 -2.76 10.91 1.10
CA LYS A 97 -3.47 10.84 -0.18
C LYS A 97 -4.16 9.50 -0.32
N LYS A 98 -5.47 9.53 -0.64
CA LYS A 98 -6.25 8.31 -0.90
C LYS A 98 -5.81 7.67 -2.21
N LEU A 99 -5.41 6.40 -2.16
CA LEU A 99 -5.00 5.62 -3.34
C LEU A 99 -6.13 4.70 -3.81
N LYS A 100 -6.84 4.05 -2.88
CA LYS A 100 -7.96 3.16 -3.20
C LYS A 100 -9.00 3.14 -2.08
N VAL A 101 -10.25 2.89 -2.47
CA VAL A 101 -11.37 2.66 -1.55
C VAL A 101 -12.24 1.52 -2.08
N ALA A 102 -12.80 0.73 -1.19
CA ALA A 102 -13.84 -0.25 -1.48
C ALA A 102 -14.88 -0.26 -0.36
N ALA A 103 -16.13 -0.58 -0.70
CA ALA A 103 -17.15 -0.85 0.30
C ALA A 103 -16.93 -2.24 0.93
N LEU A 104 -17.06 -2.33 2.25
CA LEU A 104 -17.08 -3.57 3.04
C LEU A 104 -18.39 -4.34 2.87
N GLY A 105 -19.51 -3.62 2.65
CA GLY A 105 -20.84 -4.19 2.73
C GLY A 105 -21.13 -4.69 4.16
N LYS A 106 -21.59 -5.94 4.30
CA LYS A 106 -21.85 -6.60 5.60
C LYS A 106 -20.61 -7.26 6.22
N SER A 107 -19.42 -6.98 5.70
CA SER A 107 -18.19 -7.62 6.18
C SER A 107 -17.70 -6.97 7.46
N ALA A 108 -17.11 -7.78 8.36
CA ALA A 108 -16.15 -7.26 9.33
C ALA A 108 -15.01 -6.52 8.59
N PRO A 109 -14.30 -5.57 9.24
CA PRO A 109 -13.30 -4.70 8.61
C PRO A 109 -12.08 -5.45 8.03
N LEU A 110 -12.26 -6.25 6.99
CA LEU A 110 -11.27 -7.21 6.52
C LEU A 110 -10.52 -6.66 5.30
N MET A 111 -9.24 -6.36 5.50
CA MET A 111 -8.27 -6.24 4.42
C MET A 111 -7.09 -7.15 4.68
N TYR A 112 -6.43 -7.55 3.60
CA TYR A 112 -5.17 -8.28 3.65
C TYR A 112 -4.13 -7.62 2.77
N TYR A 113 -2.85 -7.74 3.09
CA TYR A 113 -1.77 -7.25 2.25
C TYR A 113 -0.55 -8.19 2.26
N SER A 114 0.33 -8.04 1.27
CA SER A 114 1.59 -8.77 1.21
C SER A 114 2.65 -7.85 0.61
N THR A 115 3.65 -7.51 1.42
CA THR A 115 4.81 -6.70 1.00
C THR A 115 5.65 -7.47 0.00
N ARG A 116 5.97 -8.75 0.27
CA ARG A 116 6.71 -9.64 -0.63
C ARG A 116 6.08 -9.76 -2.03
N LYS A 117 4.75 -9.72 -2.12
CA LYS A 117 4.03 -9.85 -3.39
C LYS A 117 3.60 -8.50 -3.97
N HIS A 118 3.85 -7.40 -3.27
CA HIS A 118 3.35 -6.06 -3.57
C HIS A 118 1.85 -6.02 -3.88
N GLN A 119 1.05 -6.67 -3.02
CA GLN A 119 -0.39 -6.86 -3.22
C GLN A 119 -1.21 -6.42 -2.02
N VAL A 120 -2.42 -5.95 -2.31
CA VAL A 120 -3.47 -5.66 -1.33
C VAL A 120 -4.78 -6.33 -1.75
N CYS A 121 -5.51 -6.86 -0.78
CA CYS A 121 -6.81 -7.52 -0.98
C CYS A 121 -7.88 -6.77 -0.19
N PHE A 122 -8.88 -6.28 -0.91
CA PHE A 122 -10.11 -5.74 -0.31
C PHE A 122 -11.14 -6.86 -0.22
N VAL A 123 -11.73 -7.04 0.97
CA VAL A 123 -12.84 -7.97 1.19
C VAL A 123 -14.14 -7.20 1.27
N GLN A 124 -15.15 -7.70 0.58
CA GLN A 124 -16.51 -7.20 0.65
C GLN A 124 -17.44 -8.38 0.92
N ALA A 125 -18.41 -8.21 1.80
CA ALA A 125 -19.47 -9.17 2.03
C ALA A 125 -20.83 -8.58 1.66
N ASP A 126 -21.69 -9.42 1.12
CA ASP A 126 -23.10 -9.13 0.88
C ASP A 126 -23.95 -10.29 1.42
N THR A 127 -25.27 -10.15 1.42
CA THR A 127 -26.19 -11.20 1.90
C THR A 127 -26.03 -12.53 1.12
N GLY A 128 -25.48 -12.48 -0.10
CA GLY A 128 -25.28 -13.63 -0.98
C GLY A 128 -23.88 -14.23 -0.95
N GLY A 129 -22.93 -13.68 -0.19
CA GLY A 129 -21.58 -14.23 -0.04
C GLY A 129 -20.47 -13.18 0.14
N TYR A 130 -19.25 -13.54 -0.28
CA TYR A 130 -18.03 -12.75 -0.07
C TYR A 130 -17.29 -12.52 -1.37
N SER A 131 -16.59 -11.40 -1.50
CA SER A 131 -15.65 -11.18 -2.59
C SER A 131 -14.31 -10.64 -2.12
N TYR A 132 -13.26 -11.19 -2.72
CA TYR A 132 -11.86 -10.85 -2.48
C TYR A 132 -11.32 -10.22 -3.76
N THR A 133 -11.04 -8.92 -3.73
CA THR A 133 -10.47 -8.20 -4.88
C THR A 133 -9.02 -7.87 -4.60
N VAL A 134 -8.11 -8.54 -5.32
CA VAL A 134 -6.67 -8.37 -5.18
C VAL A 134 -6.16 -7.37 -6.21
N TRP A 135 -5.45 -6.36 -5.71
CA TRP A 135 -4.72 -5.37 -6.48
C TRP A 135 -3.22 -5.59 -6.30
N GLN A 136 -2.48 -5.28 -7.36
CA GLN A 136 -1.03 -5.46 -7.45
C GLN A 136 -0.40 -4.13 -7.83
N TYR A 137 0.68 -3.76 -7.16
CA TYR A 137 1.51 -2.65 -7.59
C TYR A 137 2.26 -2.98 -8.88
N LYS A 138 2.24 -2.03 -9.81
CA LYS A 138 3.12 -1.98 -11.00
C LYS A 138 3.77 -0.59 -10.98
N GLY A 139 4.97 -0.50 -10.42
CA GLY A 139 5.53 0.78 -9.97
C GLY A 139 4.60 1.43 -8.94
N LYS A 140 4.42 2.76 -9.00
CA LYS A 140 3.55 3.53 -8.08
C LYS A 140 2.04 3.40 -8.37
N LYS A 141 1.62 2.53 -9.30
CA LYS A 141 0.21 2.38 -9.72
C LYS A 141 -0.35 1.01 -9.29
N LEU A 142 -1.59 1.00 -8.81
CA LEU A 142 -2.32 -0.23 -8.54
C LEU A 142 -3.13 -0.71 -9.75
N LYS A 143 -2.99 -1.99 -10.10
CA LYS A 143 -3.83 -2.65 -11.10
C LYS A 143 -4.58 -3.84 -10.48
N LYS A 144 -5.84 -4.04 -10.86
CA LYS A 144 -6.64 -5.19 -10.42
C LYS A 144 -6.00 -6.45 -10.98
N LYS A 145 -5.55 -7.35 -10.09
CA LYS A 145 -4.96 -8.64 -10.48
C LYS A 145 -6.04 -9.68 -10.71
N TYR A 146 -6.93 -9.84 -9.73
CA TYR A 146 -8.10 -10.72 -9.86
C TYR A 146 -9.16 -10.42 -8.82
N LYS A 147 -10.36 -10.95 -9.04
CA LYS A 147 -11.46 -11.00 -8.07
C LYS A 147 -11.95 -12.43 -7.91
N ILE A 148 -12.08 -12.89 -6.67
CA ILE A 148 -12.78 -14.13 -6.34
C ILE A 148 -14.10 -13.73 -5.68
N LYS A 149 -15.23 -14.30 -6.11
CA LYS A 149 -16.52 -14.14 -5.42
C LYS A 149 -17.09 -15.50 -5.06
N TYR A 150 -17.43 -15.68 -3.80
CA TYR A 150 -18.19 -16.80 -3.26
C TYR A 150 -19.69 -16.48 -3.29
N PHE A 151 -20.50 -17.48 -3.59
CA PHE A 151 -21.96 -17.43 -3.50
C PHE A 151 -22.44 -18.50 -2.53
N ASN A 152 -23.28 -18.13 -1.56
CA ASN A 152 -23.77 -19.01 -0.52
C ASN A 152 -24.95 -19.90 -0.93
N GLY A 153 -25.54 -19.69 -2.12
CA GLY A 153 -26.74 -20.41 -2.56
C GLY A 153 -28.03 -19.60 -2.50
N LYS A 154 -28.06 -18.48 -1.76
CA LYS A 154 -29.31 -17.73 -1.49
C LYS A 154 -29.94 -17.11 -2.73
N PHE A 155 -29.13 -16.50 -3.60
CA PHE A 155 -29.60 -15.82 -4.82
C PHE A 155 -28.99 -16.38 -6.10
N LYS A 156 -27.93 -17.19 -5.98
CA LYS A 156 -27.20 -17.82 -7.07
C LYS A 156 -26.69 -19.16 -6.59
N LYS A 157 -26.53 -20.13 -7.52
CA LYS A 157 -25.98 -21.45 -7.22
C LYS A 157 -24.71 -21.34 -6.37
N ARG A 158 -24.67 -22.10 -5.28
CA ARG A 158 -23.53 -22.13 -4.36
C ARG A 158 -22.26 -22.46 -5.13
N GLY A 159 -21.22 -21.65 -4.98
CA GLY A 159 -20.01 -21.80 -5.78
C GLY A 159 -19.09 -20.59 -5.73
N TYR A 160 -18.11 -20.57 -6.63
CA TYR A 160 -17.17 -19.46 -6.76
C TYR A 160 -17.10 -18.99 -8.20
N THR A 161 -16.79 -17.71 -8.37
CA THR A 161 -16.27 -17.17 -9.62
C THR A 161 -14.86 -16.62 -9.43
N TYR A 162 -14.05 -16.75 -10.46
CA TYR A 162 -12.73 -16.13 -10.59
C TYR A 162 -12.74 -15.23 -11.82
N ASN A 163 -12.59 -13.92 -11.60
CA ASN A 163 -12.75 -12.90 -12.66
C ASN A 163 -14.06 -13.07 -13.44
N GLY A 164 -15.16 -13.38 -12.75
CA GLY A 164 -16.48 -13.58 -13.36
C GLY A 164 -16.73 -14.98 -13.92
N LYS A 165 -15.70 -15.81 -14.13
CA LYS A 165 -15.87 -17.18 -14.63
C LYS A 165 -16.09 -18.17 -13.49
N SER A 166 -17.05 -19.08 -13.62
CA SER A 166 -17.32 -20.12 -12.63
C SER A 166 -16.09 -21.02 -12.41
N ILE A 167 -15.84 -21.40 -11.17
CA ILE A 167 -14.80 -22.37 -10.80
C ILE A 167 -15.34 -23.34 -9.73
N SER A 168 -14.73 -24.51 -9.63
CA SER A 168 -15.12 -25.51 -8.62
C SER A 168 -14.91 -25.01 -7.18
N LEU A 169 -15.68 -25.57 -6.24
CA LEU A 169 -15.59 -25.26 -4.80
C LEU A 169 -14.16 -25.43 -4.28
N LYS A 170 -13.54 -26.58 -4.56
CA LYS A 170 -12.14 -26.89 -4.17
C LYS A 170 -11.15 -25.85 -4.68
N LYS A 171 -11.29 -25.41 -5.94
CA LYS A 171 -10.42 -24.39 -6.54
C LYS A 171 -10.63 -23.01 -5.93
N GLY A 172 -11.88 -22.64 -5.63
CA GLY A 172 -12.23 -21.40 -4.95
C GLY A 172 -11.66 -21.32 -3.54
N GLN A 173 -11.90 -22.36 -2.73
CA GLN A 173 -11.37 -22.48 -1.37
C GLN A 173 -9.84 -22.41 -1.34
N LYS A 174 -9.15 -23.16 -2.21
CA LYS A 174 -7.67 -23.11 -2.31
C LYS A 174 -7.16 -21.70 -2.58
N LYS A 175 -7.84 -20.94 -3.45
CA LYS A 175 -7.44 -19.55 -3.77
C LYS A 175 -7.67 -18.60 -2.59
N ILE A 176 -8.79 -18.73 -1.86
CA ILE A 176 -9.05 -17.91 -0.66
C ILE A 176 -8.06 -18.25 0.44
N ARG A 177 -7.83 -19.55 0.73
CA ARG A 177 -6.84 -20.00 1.71
C ARG A 177 -5.46 -19.42 1.42
N LYS A 178 -5.03 -19.39 0.15
CA LYS A 178 -3.76 -18.77 -0.23
C LYS A 178 -3.70 -17.29 0.15
N ILE A 179 -4.81 -16.54 0.08
CA ILE A 179 -4.83 -15.15 0.55
C ILE A 179 -4.70 -15.13 2.07
N THR A 180 -5.60 -15.82 2.77
CA THR A 180 -5.70 -15.74 4.24
C THR A 180 -4.49 -16.32 4.97
N THR A 181 -3.68 -17.18 4.34
CA THR A 181 -2.46 -17.75 4.95
C THR A 181 -1.16 -17.09 4.50
N SER A 182 -1.14 -16.32 3.41
CA SER A 182 0.11 -15.73 2.89
C SER A 182 0.09 -14.21 2.78
N PHE A 183 -1.00 -13.60 3.20
CA PHE A 183 -1.14 -12.16 3.35
C PHE A 183 -1.37 -11.86 4.82
N GLN A 184 -0.83 -10.74 5.27
CA GLN A 184 -1.07 -10.19 6.59
C GLN A 184 -2.48 -9.59 6.63
N GLY A 185 -3.27 -9.97 7.63
CA GLY A 185 -4.52 -9.28 7.96
C GLY A 185 -4.25 -8.02 8.79
N LEU A 186 -5.15 -7.04 8.73
CA LEU A 186 -5.01 -5.83 9.54
C LEU A 186 -5.08 -6.12 11.04
N ARG A 187 -4.45 -5.25 11.83
CA ARG A 187 -4.60 -5.21 13.29
C ARG A 187 -5.93 -4.55 13.64
N TYR A 188 -6.66 -5.14 14.59
CA TYR A 188 -7.93 -4.61 15.08
C TYR A 188 -7.80 -4.15 16.51
N THR A 189 -8.54 -3.10 16.87
CA THR A 189 -8.43 -2.47 18.19
C THR A 189 -9.25 -3.16 19.28
N ASN A 190 -10.09 -4.13 18.93
CA ASN A 190 -10.84 -4.94 19.87
C ASN A 190 -10.60 -6.42 19.55
N GLN A 191 -9.56 -6.99 20.17
CA GLN A 191 -9.55 -8.40 20.53
C GLN A 191 -9.98 -8.51 21.98
#